data_AF-G3H506-F1
#
_entry.id   AF-G3H506-F1
#
_cell.length_a   1.000
_cell.length_b   1.000
_cell.length_c   1.000
_cell.angle_alpha   90.00
_cell.angle_beta   90.00
_cell.angle_gamma   90.00
#
_symmetry.space_group_name_H-M   'P 1'
#
loop_
_entity.id
_entity.type
_entity.pdbx_description
1 polymer ?
#
loop_
_entity_poly.entity_id
_entity_poly.type
_entity_poly.pdbx_seq_one_letter_code
_entity_poly.pdbx_strand_id
1 'polypeptide(L)' 'MPRIVKLKKLPGVQLGFNIRGEKVFQVGIFISKVIPDSDAHLAGLQEGDQVLAVNDVDFQDMEHSKAVEILKIA' A
#
# COMPACT_ATOMS: atom_id res chain seq x y z
N MET A 1 -3.52 -15.93 4.98
CA MET A 1 -4.72 -15.24 5.52
C MET A 1 -4.49 -13.74 5.46
N PRO A 2 -5.51 -12.92 5.17
CA PRO A 2 -5.39 -11.47 5.23
C PRO A 2 -5.00 -11.00 6.63
N ARG A 3 -4.18 -9.95 6.70
CA ARG A 3 -3.77 -9.30 7.96
C ARG A 3 -3.97 -7.79 7.85
N ILE A 4 -4.22 -7.15 8.98
CA ILE A 4 -4.35 -5.69 9.05
C ILE A 4 -3.00 -5.10 9.47
N VAL A 5 -2.46 -4.20 8.65
CA VAL A 5 -1.29 -3.39 8.99
C VAL A 5 -1.77 -1.97 9.26
N LYS A 6 -1.43 -1.42 10.43
CA LYS A 6 -1.80 -0.05 10.82
C LYS A 6 -0.59 0.85 10.68
N LEU A 7 -0.72 1.89 9.87
CA LEU A 7 0.30 2.92 9.68
C LEU A 7 -0.22 4.25 10.17
N LYS A 8 0.68 5.08 10.71
CA LYS A 8 0.37 6.47 11.07
C LYS A 8 1.12 7.37 10.11
N LYS A 9 0.37 8.14 9.32
CA LYS A 9 0.99 9.12 8.44
C LYS A 9 1.24 10.42 9.18
N LEU A 10 2.51 10.78 9.34
CA LEU A 10 2.90 12.08 9.89
C LEU A 10 2.89 13.14 8.77
N PRO A 11 2.47 14.38 9.04
CA PRO A 11 2.51 15.46 8.06
C PRO A 11 3.91 15.64 7.48
N GLY A 12 4.02 15.68 6.15
CA GLY A 12 5.29 15.84 5.43
C GLY A 12 6.16 14.58 5.34
N VAL A 13 5.73 13.45 5.90
CA VAL A 13 6.48 12.18 5.90
C VAL A 13 5.84 11.18 4.94
N GLN A 14 6.68 10.45 4.20
CA GLN A 14 6.23 9.36 3.35
C GLN A 14 6.06 8.08 4.17
N LEU A 15 5.12 7.22 3.78
CA LEU A 15 4.85 5.97 4.49
C LEU A 15 5.97 4.92 4.38
N GLY A 16 6.95 5.12 3.49
CA GLY A 16 8.13 4.26 3.40
C GLY A 16 7.92 2.94 2.65
N PHE A 17 7.05 2.92 1.65
CA PHE A 17 6.90 1.77 0.75
C PHE A 17 6.52 2.22 -0.67
N ASN A 18 6.73 1.34 -1.63
CA ASN A 18 6.26 1.49 -3.01
C ASN A 18 5.21 0.43 -3.31
N ILE A 19 4.33 0.76 -4.26
CA ILE A 19 3.37 -0.20 -4.83
C ILE A 19 3.74 -0.55 -6.27
N ARG A 20 3.16 -1.64 -6.76
CA ARG A 20 3.12 -2.06 -8.16
C ARG A 20 1.74 -2.68 -8.44
N GLY A 21 1.46 -2.94 -9.71
CA GLY A 21 0.17 -3.49 -10.14
C GLY A 21 -0.41 -2.61 -11.22
N GLU A 22 -1.21 -3.19 -12.09
CA GLU A 22 -1.84 -2.46 -13.18
C GLU A 22 -3.14 -3.17 -13.55
N LYS A 23 -4.24 -2.42 -13.46
CA LYS A 23 -5.58 -2.97 -13.68
C LYS A 23 -5.73 -3.58 -15.07
N VAL A 24 -5.12 -2.95 -16.08
CA VAL A 24 -5.17 -3.41 -17.48
C VAL A 24 -4.63 -4.82 -17.65
N PHE A 25 -3.65 -5.22 -16.82
CA PHE A 25 -3.07 -6.56 -16.85
C PHE A 25 -3.73 -7.52 -15.84
N GLN A 26 -4.85 -7.12 -15.22
CA GLN A 26 -5.53 -7.87 -14.16
C GLN A 26 -4.61 -8.22 -12.98
N VAL A 27 -3.61 -7.37 -12.74
CA VAL A 27 -2.70 -7.49 -11.61
C VAL A 27 -3.17 -6.51 -10.54
N GLY A 28 -3.60 -7.03 -9.40
CA GLY A 28 -3.98 -6.21 -8.24
C GLY A 28 -2.82 -5.36 -7.71
N ILE A 29 -3.08 -4.55 -6.68
CA ILE A 29 -2.06 -3.69 -6.08
C ILE A 29 -1.22 -4.48 -5.07
N PHE A 30 0.10 -4.46 -5.23
CA PHE A 30 1.05 -5.14 -4.37
C PHE A 30 2.12 -4.19 -3.84
N ILE A 31 2.65 -4.49 -2.65
CA ILE A 31 3.85 -3.84 -2.14
C ILE A 31 5.06 -4.33 -2.93
N SER A 32 5.76 -3.40 -3.59
CA SER A 32 6.94 -3.68 -4.41
C SER A 32 8.25 -3.43 -3.69
N LYS A 33 8.24 -2.53 -2.70
CA LYS A 33 9.40 -2.20 -1.86
C LYS A 33 8.92 -1.76 -0.50
N VAL A 34 9.61 -2.18 0.56
CA VAL A 34 9.50 -1.57 1.89
C VAL A 34 10.84 -0.95 2.25
N ILE A 35 10.83 0.31 2.69
CA ILE A 35 12.03 1.03 3.08
C ILE A 35 12.45 0.56 4.48
N PRO A 36 13.69 0.09 4.67
CA PRO A 36 14.19 -0.28 5.99
C PRO A 36 14.00 0.85 7.01
N ASP A 37 13.68 0.46 8.24
CA ASP A 37 13.44 1.34 9.40
C ASP A 37 12.34 2.41 9.23
N SER A 38 11.53 2.31 8.16
CA SER A 38 10.32 3.14 8.01
C SER A 38 9.15 2.67 8.88
N ASP A 39 8.14 3.52 9.04
CA ASP A 39 6.90 3.14 9.72
C ASP A 39 6.25 1.90 9.10
N ALA A 40 6.29 1.75 7.78
CA ALA A 40 5.81 0.55 7.10
C ALA A 40 6.60 -0.71 7.46
N HIS A 41 7.93 -0.61 7.54
CA HIS A 41 8.78 -1.72 7.97
C HIS A 41 8.47 -2.13 9.41
N LEU A 42 8.41 -1.16 10.33
CA LEU A 42 8.17 -1.40 11.75
C LEU A 42 6.75 -1.93 12.03
N ALA A 43 5.77 -1.56 11.20
CA ALA A 43 4.42 -2.12 11.26
C ALA A 43 4.31 -3.53 10.65
N GLY A 44 5.40 -4.04 10.07
CA GLY A 44 5.49 -5.38 9.52
C GLY A 44 4.90 -5.54 8.12
N LEU A 45 4.74 -4.46 7.36
CA LEU A 45 4.41 -4.52 5.92
C LEU A 45 5.56 -5.21 5.18
N GLN A 46 5.25 -6.08 4.22
CA GLN A 46 6.26 -6.87 3.51
C GLN A 46 6.13 -6.74 2.00
N GLU A 47 7.27 -6.84 1.31
CA GLU A 47 7.29 -6.95 -0.15
C GLU A 47 6.52 -8.21 -0.58
N GLY A 48 5.67 -8.08 -1.59
CA GLY A 48 4.79 -9.14 -2.05
C GLY A 48 3.42 -9.20 -1.37
N ASP A 49 3.18 -8.43 -0.30
CA ASP A 49 1.83 -8.27 0.24
C ASP A 49 0.89 -7.69 -0.83
N GLN A 50 -0.29 -8.28 -0.99
CA GLN A 50 -1.37 -7.70 -1.79
C GLN A 50 -2.18 -6.75 -0.92
N VAL A 51 -2.43 -5.54 -1.43
CA VAL A 51 -3.31 -4.57 -0.79
C VAL A 51 -4.75 -4.90 -1.19
N LEU A 52 -5.52 -5.40 -0.24
CA LEU A 52 -6.94 -5.72 -0.46
C LEU A 52 -7.85 -4.52 -0.18
N ALA A 53 -7.53 -3.71 0.82
CA ALA A 53 -8.26 -2.50 1.15
C ALA A 53 -7.40 -1.51 1.94
N VAL A 54 -7.74 -0.22 1.87
CA VAL A 54 -7.14 0.87 2.66
C VAL A 54 -8.26 1.73 3.22
N ASN A 55 -8.36 1.86 4.54
CA ASN A 55 -9.38 2.66 5.23
C ASN A 55 -10.80 2.40 4.66
N ASP A 56 -11.19 1.12 4.58
CA ASP A 56 -12.47 0.63 4.05
C ASP A 56 -12.71 0.85 2.54
N VAL A 57 -11.72 1.38 1.81
CA VAL A 57 -11.75 1.44 0.34
C VAL A 57 -11.15 0.15 -0.23
N ASP A 58 -11.91 -0.55 -1.06
CA ASP A 58 -11.46 -1.78 -1.75
C ASP A 58 -10.39 -1.50 -2.80
N PHE A 59 -9.31 -2.30 -2.80
CA PHE A 59 -8.14 -2.15 -3.69
C PHE A 59 -7.98 -3.31 -4.69
N GLN A 60 -8.86 -4.31 -4.66
CA GLN A 60 -8.71 -5.53 -5.46
C GLN A 60 -8.73 -5.25 -6.98
N ASP A 61 -9.58 -4.33 -7.44
CA ASP A 61 -9.72 -3.94 -8.85
C ASP A 61 -9.35 -2.47 -9.13
N MET A 62 -8.43 -1.93 -8.33
CA MET A 62 -8.05 -0.52 -8.38
C MET A 62 -6.99 -0.23 -9.43
N GLU A 63 -7.15 0.91 -10.12
CA GLU A 63 -6.11 1.44 -11.00
C GLU A 63 -4.90 1.91 -10.19
N HIS A 64 -3.70 1.70 -10.74
CA HIS A 64 -2.46 2.06 -10.07
C HIS A 64 -2.40 3.55 -9.69
N SER A 65 -2.74 4.44 -10.63
CA SER A 65 -2.81 5.88 -10.41
C SER A 65 -3.75 6.23 -9.25
N LYS A 66 -4.92 5.59 -9.18
CA LYS A 66 -5.90 5.84 -8.13
C LYS A 66 -5.44 5.34 -6.77
N ALA A 67 -4.80 4.16 -6.73
CA ALA A 67 -4.19 3.62 -5.52
C ALA A 67 -3.14 4.59 -4.95
N VAL A 68 -2.29 5.17 -5.81
CA VAL A 68 -1.29 6.19 -5.41
C VAL A 68 -1.97 7.42 -4.83
N GLU A 69 -3.04 7.93 -5.43
CA GLU A 69 -3.77 9.09 -4.91
C GLU A 69 -4.32 8.84 -3.51
N ILE A 70 -4.99 7.70 -3.30
CA ILE A 70 -5.60 7.35 -2.02
C ILE A 70 -4.54 7.20 -0.93
N LEU A 71 -3.44 6.48 -1.20
CA LEU A 71 -2.35 6.31 -0.24
C LEU A 71 -1.64 7.65 0.09
N LYS A 72 -1.66 8.61 -0.84
CA LYS A 72 -1.15 9.97 -0.62
C LYS A 72 -2.05 10.84 0.26
N ILE A 73 -3.31 10.49 0.49
CA ILE A 73 -4.24 11.27 1.32
C ILE A 73 -4.75 10.52 2.56
N ALA A 74 -4.56 9.20 2.61
CA ALA A 74 -4.90 8.34 3.73
C ALA A 74 -4.10 8.67 5.00
#